data_AF-A0AAE0MMI9-F1
#
_entry.id   AF-A0AAE0MMI9-F1
#
_cell.length_a   1.000
_cell.length_b   1.000
_cell.length_c   1.000
_cell.angle_alpha   90.00
_cell.angle_beta   90.00
_cell.angle_gamma   90.00
#
_symmetry.space_group_name_H-M   'P 1'
#
loop_
_entity.id
_entity.type
_entity.pdbx_description
1 polymer ?
#
loop_
_entity_poly.entity_id
_entity_poly.type
_entity_poly.pdbx_seq_one_letter_code
_entity_poly.pdbx_strand_id
1 'polypeptide(L)'
;MASNFSFSFGGDDIDHDDQPAPLAKSPTRATDATTPVSSAASAFPVQGKPLLPPVQHDMAHMLSKLPSKIAFGLLSVILDDGRTIQIPRRELWDVRLQLMAEEDSDVAPGSEPGLGEHDVKTGIYEGGFKSWESSVDLVKVLDAENMPLVLKRDPCVLVELGCGTALPSLALFQWALTERKSGGKLPLELTLADYNPSVLYLVTLPNFLLAWALHQREENPILEEAFASEEELELTPEVIEAFKDFLSSHQITLSFLSGTWSPEFVELVYHSSALASAAGDVSTLILGAETIYSPFALQSFAGTLLSILERERRERPNGSAAAIIAAKRMYFGVGGSLDDFNDKMRELGATIENMREETEGVRRGVVRCLLP
;
A
#
# COMPACT_ATOMS: atom_id res chain seq x y z
N MET A 1 -17.75 -11.05 30.75
CA MET A 1 -17.21 -9.84 31.38
C MET A 1 -16.89 -8.93 30.22
N ALA A 2 -17.83 -8.08 29.83
CA ALA A 2 -17.66 -7.16 28.71
C ALA A 2 -17.22 -5.83 29.31
N SER A 3 -15.94 -5.48 29.19
CA SER A 3 -15.47 -4.11 29.41
C SER A 3 -15.64 -3.34 28.11
N ASN A 4 -16.48 -2.31 28.15
CA ASN A 4 -16.33 -1.15 27.27
C ASN A 4 -14.92 -0.57 27.49
N PHE A 5 -14.22 -0.31 26.40
CA PHE A 5 -12.95 0.43 26.40
C PHE A 5 -13.20 1.88 25.98
N SER A 6 -12.49 2.79 26.64
CA SER A 6 -12.27 4.20 26.29
C SER A 6 -10.80 4.46 26.60
N PHE A 7 -10.01 5.05 25.69
CA PHE A 7 -8.72 5.68 26.00
C PHE A 7 -8.27 6.69 24.92
N SER A 8 -7.47 7.66 25.38
CA SER A 8 -6.65 8.66 24.69
C SER A 8 -5.37 8.81 25.56
N PHE A 9 -4.16 9.17 25.16
CA PHE A 9 -3.46 9.40 23.88
C PHE A 9 -1.95 9.20 24.19
N GLY A 10 -1.15 8.76 23.21
CA GLY A 10 0.32 8.83 23.27
C GLY A 10 1.06 7.90 22.30
N GLY A 11 0.96 8.18 20.99
CA GLY A 11 1.68 7.49 19.89
C GLY A 11 0.77 6.58 19.06
N ASP A 12 0.26 7.07 17.92
CA ASP A 12 -1.02 6.62 17.34
C ASP A 12 -0.96 5.47 16.30
N ASP A 13 0.22 4.87 16.07
CA ASP A 13 0.45 4.09 14.84
C ASP A 13 1.07 2.68 15.00
N ILE A 14 1.34 2.20 16.22
CA ILE A 14 1.85 0.83 16.45
C ILE A 14 1.13 0.19 17.65
N ASP A 15 0.40 -0.91 17.42
CA ASP A 15 -0.42 -1.59 18.43
C ASP A 15 0.41 -2.44 19.43
N HIS A 16 0.15 -2.29 20.74
CA HIS A 16 0.63 -3.20 21.80
C HIS A 16 -0.46 -3.49 22.87
N ASP A 17 -0.83 -4.77 23.06
CA ASP A 17 -1.77 -5.35 24.07
C ASP A 17 -1.13 -5.40 25.50
N ASP A 18 -1.79 -5.49 26.69
CA ASP A 18 -3.05 -6.17 27.08
C ASP A 18 -3.48 -5.95 28.60
N GLN A 19 -4.80 -6.10 28.91
CA GLN A 19 -5.54 -6.55 30.18
C GLN A 19 -5.85 -5.67 31.44
N PRO A 20 -6.85 -6.04 32.34
CA PRO A 20 -8.32 -6.19 32.18
C PRO A 20 -9.23 -5.61 33.34
N ALA A 21 -10.54 -5.35 33.13
CA ALA A 21 -11.58 -5.10 34.19
C ALA A 21 -13.06 -5.36 33.69
N PRO A 22 -14.20 -5.12 34.42
CA PRO A 22 -15.12 -6.16 34.93
C PRO A 22 -16.58 -6.28 34.34
N LEU A 23 -17.42 -7.14 34.96
CA LEU A 23 -18.55 -7.98 34.46
C LEU A 23 -19.91 -7.28 34.30
N ALA A 24 -20.60 -7.48 33.16
CA ALA A 24 -22.03 -7.19 32.99
C ALA A 24 -22.80 -8.30 32.22
N LYS A 25 -24.12 -8.33 32.44
CA LYS A 25 -25.03 -9.50 32.43
C LYS A 25 -25.73 -9.78 31.08
N SER A 26 -26.24 -11.01 30.96
CA SER A 26 -26.92 -11.70 29.85
C SER A 26 -28.12 -11.00 29.17
N PRO A 27 -28.40 -11.26 27.88
CA PRO A 27 -29.44 -10.55 27.12
C PRO A 27 -30.81 -11.25 27.13
N THR A 28 -31.87 -10.43 27.14
CA THR A 28 -33.25 -10.81 26.85
C THR A 28 -33.56 -10.68 25.35
N ARG A 29 -34.31 -11.67 24.86
CA ARG A 29 -34.77 -11.91 23.49
C ARG A 29 -35.67 -10.78 22.97
N ALA A 30 -35.31 -10.14 21.86
CA ALA A 30 -36.18 -9.25 21.10
C ALA A 30 -36.13 -9.63 19.60
N THR A 31 -37.30 -9.50 18.98
CA THR A 31 -37.78 -10.10 17.74
C THR A 31 -37.22 -9.49 16.45
N ASP A 32 -37.12 -10.34 15.43
CA ASP A 32 -36.76 -10.03 14.04
C ASP A 32 -37.47 -8.79 13.48
N ALA A 33 -36.67 -7.79 13.12
CA ALA A 33 -37.04 -6.77 12.15
C ALA A 33 -35.98 -6.81 11.04
N THR A 34 -36.31 -7.48 9.94
CA THR A 34 -35.51 -7.53 8.71
C THR A 34 -35.40 -6.13 8.12
N THR A 35 -34.27 -5.48 8.39
CA THR A 35 -33.80 -4.30 7.67
C THR A 35 -33.22 -4.76 6.31
N PRO A 36 -33.43 -4.02 5.21
CA PRO A 36 -32.86 -4.40 3.93
C PRO A 36 -31.34 -4.27 4.00
N VAL A 37 -30.64 -5.37 3.72
CA VAL A 37 -29.18 -5.42 3.64
C VAL A 37 -28.74 -4.48 2.53
N SER A 38 -28.02 -3.42 2.89
CA SER A 38 -27.36 -2.51 1.96
C SER A 38 -26.59 -3.30 0.89
N SER A 39 -26.88 -3.05 -0.39
CA SER A 39 -26.24 -3.67 -1.55
C SER A 39 -24.89 -3.02 -1.92
N ALA A 40 -24.36 -2.16 -1.06
CA ALA A 40 -23.08 -1.49 -1.30
C ALA A 40 -21.91 -2.46 -1.10
N ALA A 41 -20.88 -2.31 -1.93
CA ALA A 41 -19.62 -3.03 -1.75
C ALA A 41 -19.01 -2.68 -0.38
N SER A 42 -18.42 -3.68 0.30
CA SER A 42 -17.72 -3.45 1.56
C SER A 42 -16.36 -2.80 1.34
N ALA A 43 -15.84 -2.12 2.38
CA ALA A 43 -14.55 -1.43 2.41
C ALA A 43 -13.32 -2.36 2.30
N PHE A 44 -13.54 -3.67 2.39
CA PHE A 44 -12.57 -4.73 2.13
C PHE A 44 -13.30 -5.95 1.54
N PRO A 45 -12.61 -6.89 0.87
CA PRO A 45 -13.25 -8.09 0.31
C PRO A 45 -13.92 -8.95 1.39
N VAL A 46 -15.24 -9.15 1.29
CA VAL A 46 -16.02 -9.99 2.20
C VAL A 46 -16.78 -11.05 1.40
N GLN A 47 -16.67 -12.30 1.82
CA GLN A 47 -17.37 -13.41 1.18
C GLN A 47 -18.88 -13.17 1.15
N GLY A 48 -19.49 -13.28 -0.03
CA GLY A 48 -20.93 -13.12 -0.23
C GLY A 48 -21.42 -11.67 -0.35
N LYS A 49 -20.54 -10.67 -0.29
CA LYS A 49 -20.85 -9.28 -0.61
C LYS A 49 -20.36 -8.90 -2.01
N PRO A 50 -21.00 -7.91 -2.68
CA PRO A 50 -20.46 -7.34 -3.91
C PRO A 50 -19.03 -6.83 -3.68
N LEU A 51 -18.12 -7.14 -4.60
CA LEU A 51 -16.74 -6.68 -4.58
C LEU A 51 -16.61 -5.44 -5.48
N LEU A 52 -15.71 -4.52 -5.12
CA LEU A 52 -15.36 -3.41 -6.00
C LEU A 52 -14.70 -3.94 -7.28
N PRO A 53 -15.18 -3.60 -8.49
CA PRO A 53 -14.53 -4.02 -9.72
C PRO A 53 -13.14 -3.37 -9.84
N PRO A 54 -12.20 -4.02 -10.52
CA PRO A 54 -10.88 -3.45 -10.73
C PRO A 54 -10.96 -2.23 -11.67
N VAL A 55 -10.27 -1.14 -11.31
CA VAL A 55 -10.27 0.15 -12.02
C VAL A 55 -8.87 0.73 -12.05
N GLN A 56 -8.47 1.26 -13.20
CA GLN A 56 -7.27 2.10 -13.33
C GLN A 56 -7.60 3.57 -13.12
N HIS A 57 -6.75 4.28 -12.39
CA HIS A 57 -6.94 5.69 -12.07
C HIS A 57 -5.97 6.57 -12.85
N ASP A 58 -6.45 7.72 -13.30
CA ASP A 58 -5.64 8.75 -13.92
C ASP A 58 -4.89 9.56 -12.85
N MET A 59 -3.55 9.59 -12.94
CA MET A 59 -2.72 10.28 -11.95
C MET A 59 -2.97 11.78 -11.93
N ALA A 60 -3.24 12.41 -13.07
CA ALA A 60 -3.49 13.86 -13.11
C ALA A 60 -4.81 14.22 -12.38
N HIS A 61 -5.84 13.39 -12.53
CA HIS A 61 -7.09 13.50 -11.77
C HIS A 61 -6.90 13.20 -10.28
N MET A 62 -6.03 12.27 -9.89
CA MET A 62 -5.74 12.05 -8.47
C MET A 62 -4.98 13.23 -7.86
N LEU A 63 -3.99 13.79 -8.56
CA LEU A 63 -3.23 14.97 -8.11
C LEU A 63 -4.14 16.20 -7.95
N SER A 64 -5.16 16.37 -8.80
CA SER A 64 -6.09 17.51 -8.71
C SER A 64 -7.02 17.46 -7.49
N LYS A 65 -7.12 16.31 -6.82
CA LYS A 65 -7.86 16.14 -5.57
C LYS A 65 -7.04 16.45 -4.32
N LEU A 66 -5.74 16.67 -4.45
CA LEU A 66 -4.92 16.96 -3.28
C LEU A 66 -5.23 18.34 -2.72
N PRO A 67 -5.19 18.52 -1.39
CA PRO A 67 -5.33 19.84 -0.79
C PRO A 67 -4.13 20.71 -1.17
N SER A 68 -4.22 22.02 -0.97
CA SER A 68 -3.11 22.94 -1.26
C SER A 68 -1.88 22.74 -0.38
N LYS A 69 -2.00 21.96 0.70
CA LYS A 69 -0.92 21.65 1.64
C LYS A 69 -1.18 20.29 2.28
N ILE A 70 -0.10 19.53 2.51
CA ILE A 70 -0.14 18.26 3.23
C ILE A 70 0.90 18.26 4.36
N ALA A 71 0.51 17.70 5.52
CA ALA A 71 1.44 17.41 6.61
C ALA A 71 1.96 15.97 6.54
N PHE A 72 3.21 15.75 6.95
CA PHE A 72 3.86 14.46 6.89
C PHE A 72 4.84 14.24 8.04
N GLY A 73 5.04 12.96 8.36
CA GLY A 73 6.09 12.49 9.26
C GLY A 73 7.10 11.59 8.54
N LEU A 74 8.22 11.29 9.19
CA LEU A 74 9.25 10.39 8.68
C LEU A 74 9.24 9.07 9.46
N LEU A 75 9.03 7.96 8.77
CA LEU A 75 9.21 6.63 9.34
C LEU A 75 10.66 6.18 9.19
N SER A 76 11.32 5.94 10.31
CA SER A 76 12.68 5.38 10.35
C SER A 76 12.64 3.86 10.27
N VAL A 77 13.26 3.29 9.23
CA VAL A 77 13.50 1.85 9.12
C VAL A 77 14.98 1.56 9.27
N ILE A 78 15.35 0.83 10.32
CA ILE A 78 16.72 0.36 10.56
C ILE A 78 16.93 -0.92 9.74
N LEU A 79 17.88 -0.88 8.82
CA LEU A 79 18.29 -1.98 7.95
C LEU A 79 19.24 -2.93 8.69
N ASP A 80 19.45 -4.12 8.14
CA ASP A 80 20.23 -5.18 8.81
C ASP A 80 21.71 -4.84 9.00
N ASP A 81 22.25 -3.97 8.15
CA ASP A 81 23.63 -3.46 8.28
C ASP A 81 23.76 -2.22 9.20
N GLY A 82 22.65 -1.81 9.83
CA GLY A 82 22.58 -0.68 10.75
C GLY A 82 22.37 0.68 10.07
N ARG A 83 22.31 0.76 8.73
CA ARG A 83 21.85 1.99 8.05
C ARG A 83 20.37 2.24 8.36
N THR A 84 19.97 3.50 8.35
CA THR A 84 18.56 3.88 8.51
C THR A 84 18.06 4.57 7.24
N ILE A 85 16.93 4.11 6.70
CA ILE A 85 16.18 4.83 5.66
C ILE A 85 15.02 5.58 6.32
N GLN A 86 14.84 6.84 5.93
CA GLN A 86 13.70 7.67 6.33
C GLN A 86 12.70 7.72 5.18
N ILE A 87 11.50 7.21 5.40
CA ILE A 87 10.44 7.14 4.39
C ILE A 87 9.31 8.08 4.83
N PRO A 88 8.96 9.11 4.03
CA PRO A 88 7.89 10.01 4.40
C PRO A 88 6.53 9.35 4.31
N ARG A 89 5.65 9.76 5.22
CA ARG A 89 4.25 9.36 5.23
C ARG A 89 3.40 10.58 5.53
N ARG A 90 2.36 10.79 4.73
CA ARG A 90 1.32 11.78 5.04
C ARG A 90 0.70 11.44 6.40
N GLU A 91 0.50 12.45 7.22
CA GLU A 91 -0.07 12.29 8.56
C GLU A 91 -1.53 11.85 8.51
N LEU A 92 -1.91 10.91 9.38
CA LEU A 92 -3.27 10.35 9.39
C LEU A 92 -4.31 11.42 9.75
N TRP A 93 -3.97 12.36 10.64
CA TRP A 93 -4.86 13.46 10.98
C TRP A 93 -5.09 14.41 9.80
N ASP A 94 -4.09 14.58 8.93
CA ASP A 94 -4.19 15.41 7.72
C ASP A 94 -5.09 14.73 6.66
N VAL A 95 -4.97 13.41 6.53
CA VAL A 95 -5.89 12.59 5.72
C VAL A 95 -7.33 12.72 6.21
N ARG A 96 -7.56 12.61 7.53
CA ARG A 96 -8.89 12.77 8.13
C ARG A 96 -9.47 14.16 7.91
N LEU A 97 -8.65 15.22 8.00
CA LEU A 97 -9.08 16.58 7.71
C LEU A 97 -9.56 16.74 6.27
N GLN A 98 -8.84 16.17 5.29
CA GLN A 98 -9.29 16.17 3.89
C GLN A 98 -10.62 15.42 3.72
N LEU A 99 -10.76 14.25 4.32
CA LEU A 99 -12.00 13.47 4.26
C LEU A 99 -13.20 14.24 4.81
N MET A 100 -13.04 14.90 5.96
CA MET A 100 -14.09 15.75 6.55
C MET A 100 -14.48 16.90 5.60
N ALA A 101 -13.50 17.55 4.96
CA ALA A 101 -13.75 18.62 4.01
C ALA A 101 -14.46 18.15 2.73
N GLU A 102 -14.14 16.95 2.23
CA GLU A 102 -14.82 16.32 1.10
C GLU A 102 -16.27 15.94 1.47
N GLU A 103 -16.49 15.36 2.65
CA GLU A 103 -17.83 15.00 3.13
C GLU A 103 -18.73 16.23 3.30
N ASP A 104 -18.24 17.31 3.92
CA ASP A 104 -19.00 18.56 4.11
C ASP A 104 -19.40 19.21 2.77
N SER A 105 -18.61 19.00 1.72
CA SER A 105 -18.90 19.53 0.38
C SER A 105 -20.02 18.76 -0.35
N ASP A 106 -20.23 17.50 0.01
CA ASP A 106 -21.30 16.64 -0.53
C ASP A 106 -22.63 16.78 0.25
N VAL A 107 -22.62 17.45 1.42
CA VAL A 107 -23.83 17.75 2.18
C VAL A 107 -24.49 19.03 1.67
N ALA A 108 -25.69 18.91 1.09
CA ALA A 108 -26.52 20.06 0.73
C ALA A 108 -26.71 21.02 1.93
N PRO A 109 -26.72 22.35 1.75
CA PRO A 109 -26.78 23.31 2.84
C PRO A 109 -28.10 23.14 3.62
N GLY A 110 -28.02 22.59 4.84
CA GLY A 110 -29.18 22.40 5.73
C GLY A 110 -29.22 21.12 6.57
N SER A 111 -28.30 20.18 6.38
CA SER A 111 -28.18 19.00 7.26
C SER A 111 -27.26 19.31 8.44
N GLU A 112 -27.71 19.11 9.67
CA GLU A 112 -26.84 19.32 10.84
C GLU A 112 -25.64 18.36 10.83
N PRO A 113 -24.42 18.85 11.12
CA PRO A 113 -23.22 18.03 11.17
C PRO A 113 -23.29 17.14 12.42
N GLY A 114 -23.54 15.86 12.21
CA GLY A 114 -23.63 14.85 13.27
C GLY A 114 -22.27 14.47 13.81
N LEU A 115 -21.68 15.30 14.68
CA LEU A 115 -20.58 14.91 15.55
C LEU A 115 -21.09 13.88 16.58
N GLY A 116 -20.78 12.60 16.35
CA GLY A 116 -20.99 11.52 17.31
C GLY A 116 -19.74 10.68 17.46
N GLU A 117 -19.33 10.43 18.70
CA GLU A 117 -18.16 9.64 19.14
C GLU A 117 -18.27 8.13 18.79
N HIS A 118 -18.34 7.80 17.51
CA HIS A 118 -18.23 6.42 17.01
C HIS A 118 -17.34 6.42 15.77
N ASP A 119 -16.07 6.01 15.92
CA ASP A 119 -15.02 5.87 14.89
C ASP A 119 -15.35 4.87 13.74
N VAL A 120 -16.62 4.50 13.57
CA VAL A 120 -17.08 3.62 12.50
C VAL A 120 -18.41 4.14 11.96
N LYS A 121 -18.40 5.33 11.37
CA LYS A 121 -19.53 5.83 10.59
C LYS A 121 -19.03 6.51 9.32
N THR A 122 -19.05 5.73 8.23
CA THR A 122 -19.23 6.07 6.78
C THR A 122 -18.39 5.19 5.84
N GLY A 123 -18.11 3.91 6.15
CA GLY A 123 -17.61 2.97 5.12
C GLY A 123 -16.20 3.27 4.56
N ILE A 124 -15.45 4.17 5.19
CA ILE A 124 -14.06 4.48 4.88
C ILE A 124 -13.16 3.45 5.58
N TYR A 125 -12.25 2.83 4.83
CA TYR A 125 -11.26 1.90 5.35
C TYR A 125 -10.02 2.64 5.86
N GLU A 126 -9.95 2.91 7.18
CA GLU A 126 -8.76 3.55 7.77
C GLU A 126 -7.53 2.63 7.82
N GLY A 127 -7.72 1.31 7.77
CA GLY A 127 -6.62 0.35 7.84
C GLY A 127 -5.59 0.47 6.71
N GLY A 128 -5.99 1.06 5.57
CA GLY A 128 -5.12 1.32 4.43
C GLY A 128 -4.30 2.60 4.57
N PHE A 129 -4.66 3.47 5.52
CA PHE A 129 -3.93 4.71 5.81
C PHE A 129 -2.77 4.48 6.77
N LYS A 130 -2.68 3.29 7.39
CA LYS A 130 -1.62 2.91 8.32
C LYS A 130 -0.56 2.04 7.65
N SER A 131 0.66 2.11 8.16
CA SER A 131 1.74 1.19 7.78
C SER A 131 1.74 0.00 8.74
N TRP A 132 1.85 -1.20 8.20
CA TRP A 132 1.87 -2.43 8.98
C TRP A 132 3.30 -2.94 9.16
N GLU A 133 3.61 -3.58 10.29
CA GLU A 133 4.97 -4.06 10.62
C GLU A 133 5.56 -4.97 9.52
N SER A 134 4.75 -5.83 8.90
CA SER A 134 5.23 -6.71 7.80
C SER A 134 5.77 -5.91 6.60
N SER A 135 5.31 -4.68 6.37
CA SER A 135 5.85 -3.81 5.31
C SER A 135 7.28 -3.32 5.63
N VAL A 136 7.61 -3.13 6.91
CA VAL A 136 8.97 -2.81 7.37
C VAL A 136 9.88 -4.01 7.18
N ASP A 137 9.41 -5.21 7.52
CA ASP A 137 10.16 -6.46 7.30
C ASP A 137 10.47 -6.67 5.82
N LEU A 138 9.52 -6.33 4.95
CA LEU A 138 9.70 -6.38 3.50
C LEU A 138 10.77 -5.38 3.02
N VAL A 139 10.79 -4.15 3.52
CA VAL A 139 11.85 -3.16 3.20
C VAL A 139 13.23 -3.71 3.54
N LYS A 140 13.40 -4.32 4.72
CA LYS A 140 14.69 -4.89 5.13
C LYS A 140 15.12 -6.05 4.23
N VAL A 141 14.19 -6.92 3.82
CA VAL A 141 14.48 -8.00 2.86
C VAL A 141 14.89 -7.45 1.50
N LEU A 142 14.24 -6.38 1.01
CA LEU A 142 14.58 -5.77 -0.27
C LEU A 142 16.00 -5.17 -0.27
N ASP A 143 16.44 -4.57 0.84
CA ASP A 143 17.83 -4.12 0.99
C ASP A 143 18.81 -5.30 1.02
N ALA A 144 18.50 -6.36 1.79
CA ALA A 144 19.34 -7.56 1.89
C ALA A 144 19.50 -8.29 0.54
N GLU A 145 18.47 -8.28 -0.30
CA GLU A 145 18.51 -8.79 -1.68
C GLU A 145 19.24 -7.86 -2.67
N ASN A 146 19.83 -6.76 -2.19
CA ASN A 146 20.53 -5.76 -2.99
C ASN A 146 19.66 -5.16 -4.10
N MET A 147 18.38 -4.94 -3.85
CA MET A 147 17.49 -4.29 -4.82
C MET A 147 17.99 -2.93 -5.33
N PRO A 148 18.69 -2.07 -4.55
CA PRO A 148 19.33 -0.87 -5.09
C PRO A 148 20.26 -1.16 -6.28
N LEU A 149 21.00 -2.27 -6.24
CA LEU A 149 21.87 -2.68 -7.34
C LEU A 149 21.07 -3.18 -8.55
N VAL A 150 19.98 -3.91 -8.34
CA VAL A 150 19.08 -4.38 -9.41
C VAL A 150 18.49 -3.17 -10.15
N LEU A 151 17.98 -2.18 -9.41
CA LEU A 151 17.41 -0.94 -9.96
C LEU A 151 18.41 -0.11 -10.80
N LYS A 152 19.71 -0.28 -10.55
CA LYS A 152 20.79 0.37 -11.31
C LYS A 152 21.12 -0.36 -12.61
N ARG A 153 20.92 -1.67 -12.66
CA ARG A 153 21.43 -2.55 -13.72
C ARG A 153 20.37 -2.89 -14.76
N ASP A 154 19.13 -3.08 -14.32
CA ASP A 154 18.07 -3.64 -15.14
C ASP A 154 16.83 -2.73 -15.13
N PRO A 155 16.09 -2.60 -16.25
CA PRO A 155 14.74 -2.05 -16.22
C PRO A 155 13.86 -2.86 -15.27
N CYS A 156 13.08 -2.19 -14.43
CA CYS A 156 12.32 -2.84 -13.37
C CYS A 156 10.83 -2.55 -13.47
N VAL A 157 10.02 -3.60 -13.31
CA VAL A 157 8.56 -3.52 -13.15
C VAL A 157 8.23 -3.96 -11.74
N LEU A 158 7.63 -3.06 -10.97
CA LEU A 158 7.16 -3.32 -9.61
C LEU A 158 5.64 -3.37 -9.59
N VAL A 159 5.06 -4.39 -8.97
CA VAL A 159 3.63 -4.47 -8.72
C VAL A 159 3.41 -4.69 -7.22
N GLU A 160 2.96 -3.68 -6.49
CA GLU A 160 2.59 -3.82 -5.08
C GLU A 160 1.09 -4.04 -4.94
N LEU A 161 0.70 -5.23 -4.50
CA LEU A 161 -0.68 -5.62 -4.25
C LEU A 161 -1.05 -5.35 -2.79
N GLY A 162 -2.13 -4.59 -2.56
CA GLY A 162 -2.52 -4.14 -1.22
C GLY A 162 -1.54 -3.13 -0.65
N CYS A 163 -1.22 -2.09 -1.42
CA CYS A 163 -0.09 -1.21 -1.12
C CYS A 163 -0.30 -0.31 0.10
N GLY A 164 -1.53 0.10 0.44
CA GLY A 164 -1.75 1.02 1.57
C GLY A 164 -0.86 2.27 1.49
N THR A 165 -0.04 2.48 2.51
CA THR A 165 0.98 3.55 2.55
C THR A 165 2.15 3.39 1.56
N ALA A 166 2.26 2.25 0.87
CA ALA A 166 3.27 1.87 -0.12
C ALA A 166 4.72 1.87 0.39
N LEU A 167 4.92 1.56 1.67
CA LEU A 167 6.23 1.61 2.32
C LEU A 167 7.36 0.88 1.54
N PRO A 168 7.20 -0.38 1.08
CA PRO A 168 8.27 -1.05 0.37
C PRO A 168 8.52 -0.47 -1.03
N SER A 169 7.48 -0.02 -1.73
CA SER A 169 7.64 0.66 -3.02
C SER A 169 8.30 2.04 -2.89
N LEU A 170 8.03 2.77 -1.80
CA LEU A 170 8.68 4.05 -1.50
C LEU A 170 10.18 3.87 -1.21
N ALA A 171 10.56 2.81 -0.47
CA ALA A 171 11.97 2.48 -0.27
C ALA A 171 12.69 2.22 -1.60
N LEU A 172 12.10 1.38 -2.47
CA LEU A 172 12.62 1.11 -3.81
C LEU A 172 12.70 2.38 -4.67
N PHE A 173 11.68 3.23 -4.61
CA PHE A 173 11.67 4.51 -5.30
C PHE A 173 12.81 5.43 -4.83
N GLN A 174 12.99 5.63 -3.52
CA GLN A 174 14.08 6.45 -2.97
C GLN A 174 15.48 5.91 -3.33
N TRP A 175 15.67 4.58 -3.30
CA TRP A 175 16.91 3.97 -3.78
C TRP A 175 17.12 4.22 -5.28
N ALA A 176 16.07 4.07 -6.10
CA ALA A 176 16.15 4.36 -7.52
C ALA A 176 16.49 5.84 -7.79
N LEU A 177 15.93 6.79 -7.03
CA LEU A 177 16.28 8.21 -7.16
C LEU A 177 17.76 8.45 -6.85
N THR A 178 18.26 7.81 -5.79
CA THR A 178 19.66 7.90 -5.38
C THR A 178 20.61 7.34 -6.44
N GLU A 179 20.31 6.17 -7.00
CA GLU A 179 21.15 5.55 -8.04
C GLU A 179 21.12 6.32 -9.37
N ARG A 180 19.99 6.96 -9.70
CA ARG A 180 19.85 7.80 -10.90
C ARG A 180 20.77 9.02 -10.87
N LYS A 181 21.08 9.59 -9.69
CA LYS A 181 22.09 10.67 -9.56
C LYS A 181 23.48 10.23 -10.05
N SER A 182 23.78 8.93 -10.01
CA SER A 182 25.04 8.36 -10.50
C SER A 182 25.03 8.03 -12.00
N GLY A 183 24.01 8.44 -12.76
CA GLY A 183 23.96 8.37 -14.22
C GLY A 183 23.20 7.17 -14.83
N GLY A 184 22.64 6.27 -14.01
CA GLY A 184 21.79 5.17 -14.47
C GLY A 184 20.33 5.58 -14.60
N LYS A 185 19.86 5.90 -15.81
CA LYS A 185 18.43 6.14 -16.09
C LYS A 185 17.84 4.93 -16.81
N LEU A 186 17.52 3.89 -16.06
CA LEU A 186 16.78 2.74 -16.59
C LEU A 186 15.28 2.92 -16.32
N PRO A 187 14.39 2.41 -17.19
CA PRO A 187 12.96 2.48 -16.94
C PRO A 187 12.59 1.81 -15.60
N LEU A 188 11.78 2.50 -14.81
CA LEU A 188 11.19 1.96 -13.58
C LEU A 188 9.68 2.18 -13.64
N GLU A 189 8.94 1.09 -13.63
CA GLU A 189 7.49 1.13 -13.61
C GLU A 189 7.00 0.63 -12.26
N LEU A 190 6.15 1.40 -11.59
CA LEU A 190 5.52 1.02 -10.33
C LEU A 190 4.01 0.99 -10.53
N THR A 191 3.41 -0.19 -10.39
CA THR A 191 1.97 -0.38 -10.27
C THR A 191 1.60 -0.56 -8.81
N LEU A 192 0.87 0.41 -8.25
CA LEU A 192 0.45 0.48 -6.87
C LEU A 192 -1.04 0.15 -6.82
N ALA A 193 -1.38 -0.93 -6.13
CA ALA A 193 -2.75 -1.41 -6.09
C ALA A 193 -3.30 -1.55 -4.68
N ASP A 194 -4.48 -1.02 -4.44
CA ASP A 194 -5.22 -1.18 -3.18
C ASP A 194 -6.66 -1.55 -3.48
N TYR A 195 -7.37 -2.19 -2.56
CA TYR A 195 -8.79 -2.44 -2.77
C TYR A 195 -9.60 -1.13 -2.84
N ASN A 196 -9.18 -0.10 -2.08
CA ASN A 196 -9.90 1.16 -1.93
C ASN A 196 -9.25 2.28 -2.78
N PRO A 197 -10.01 2.96 -3.67
CA PRO A 197 -9.46 4.07 -4.46
C PRO A 197 -9.05 5.27 -3.58
N SER A 198 -9.70 5.47 -2.43
CA SER A 198 -9.37 6.55 -1.50
C SER A 198 -7.99 6.41 -0.88
N VAL A 199 -7.56 5.19 -0.57
CA VAL A 199 -6.19 4.91 -0.10
C VAL A 199 -5.16 5.41 -1.12
N LEU A 200 -5.41 5.17 -2.40
CA LEU A 200 -4.48 5.54 -3.47
C LEU A 200 -4.29 7.05 -3.59
N TYR A 201 -5.38 7.83 -3.60
CA TYR A 201 -5.28 9.29 -3.79
C TYR A 201 -5.01 10.06 -2.50
N LEU A 202 -5.44 9.56 -1.34
CA LEU A 202 -5.22 10.23 -0.05
C LEU A 202 -3.85 9.93 0.54
N VAL A 203 -3.28 8.75 0.30
CA VAL A 203 -2.08 8.29 1.00
C VAL A 203 -0.99 7.83 0.05
N THR A 204 -1.27 6.86 -0.82
CA THR A 204 -0.23 6.25 -1.67
C THR A 204 0.45 7.28 -2.56
N LEU A 205 -0.30 8.00 -3.40
CA LEU A 205 0.25 9.00 -4.31
C LEU A 205 0.91 10.18 -3.57
N PRO A 206 0.29 10.78 -2.53
CA PRO A 206 0.95 11.80 -1.72
C PRO A 206 2.29 11.36 -1.14
N ASN A 207 2.44 10.12 -0.69
CA ASN A 207 3.71 9.64 -0.15
C ASN A 207 4.81 9.58 -1.23
N PHE A 208 4.47 9.24 -2.48
CA PHE A 208 5.44 9.30 -3.59
C PHE A 208 5.86 10.72 -3.92
N LEU A 209 4.90 11.66 -3.89
CA LEU A 209 5.18 13.08 -4.08
C LEU A 209 6.09 13.60 -2.96
N LEU A 210 5.80 13.28 -1.70
CA LEU A 210 6.63 13.63 -0.54
C LEU A 210 8.04 13.05 -0.64
N ALA A 211 8.17 11.77 -1.01
CA ALA A 211 9.46 11.10 -1.18
C ALA A 211 10.31 11.77 -2.27
N TRP A 212 9.69 12.14 -3.40
CA TRP A 212 10.34 12.92 -4.43
C TRP A 212 10.74 14.31 -3.94
N ALA A 213 9.80 15.04 -3.32
CA ALA A 213 9.99 16.42 -2.91
C ALA A 213 11.14 16.54 -1.90
N LEU A 214 11.19 15.67 -0.90
CA LEU A 214 12.29 15.63 0.07
C LEU A 214 13.62 15.29 -0.59
N HIS A 215 13.63 14.36 -1.55
CA HIS A 215 14.85 13.96 -2.24
C HIS A 215 15.41 15.04 -3.19
N GLN A 216 14.55 15.94 -3.67
CA GLN A 216 14.88 17.01 -4.62
C GLN A 216 14.94 18.40 -3.96
N ARG A 217 14.64 18.51 -2.66
CA ARG A 217 14.51 19.79 -1.93
C ARG A 217 15.71 20.72 -2.11
N GLU A 218 16.93 20.20 -1.97
CA GLU A 218 18.16 20.99 -2.06
C GLU A 218 18.55 21.36 -3.51
N GLU A 219 17.99 20.66 -4.50
CA GLU A 219 18.35 20.81 -5.92
C GLU A 219 17.29 21.57 -6.73
N ASN A 220 16.14 21.87 -6.12
CA ASN A 220 15.00 22.50 -6.78
C ASN A 220 14.46 23.68 -5.95
N PRO A 221 14.69 24.93 -6.38
CA PRO A 221 14.21 26.12 -5.66
C PRO A 221 12.70 26.16 -5.42
N ILE A 222 11.90 25.58 -6.34
CA ILE A 222 10.43 25.50 -6.17
C ILE A 222 10.09 24.68 -4.93
N LEU A 223 10.86 23.61 -4.67
CA LEU A 223 10.66 22.77 -3.50
C LEU A 223 11.20 23.42 -2.24
N GLU A 224 12.36 24.07 -2.30
CA GLU A 224 12.91 24.82 -1.17
C GLU A 224 11.90 25.84 -0.63
N GLU A 225 11.21 26.56 -1.50
CA GLU A 225 10.14 27.51 -1.13
C GLU A 225 8.85 26.84 -0.67
N ALA A 226 8.49 25.69 -1.25
CA ALA A 226 7.24 24.98 -0.95
C ALA A 226 7.23 24.27 0.42
N PHE A 227 8.40 23.99 1.01
CA PHE A 227 8.49 23.48 2.37
C PHE A 227 8.26 24.63 3.38
N ALA A 228 7.00 24.84 3.75
CA ALA A 228 6.60 25.83 4.76
C ALA A 228 7.20 25.54 6.15
N SER A 229 7.45 24.25 6.44
CA SER A 229 8.20 23.77 7.60
C SER A 229 8.85 22.40 7.27
N GLU A 230 9.58 21.80 8.22
CA GLU A 230 10.16 20.45 8.04
C GLU A 230 9.12 19.33 7.92
N GLU A 231 7.85 19.60 8.26
CA GLU A 231 6.76 18.60 8.34
C GLU A 231 5.55 18.96 7.47
N GLU A 232 5.64 20.03 6.67
CA GLU A 232 4.56 20.48 5.79
C GLU A 232 5.09 20.80 4.39
N LEU A 233 4.34 20.36 3.37
CA LEU A 233 4.62 20.66 1.97
C LEU A 233 3.43 21.36 1.32
N GLU A 234 3.65 22.56 0.78
CA GLU A 234 2.68 23.26 -0.05
C GLU A 234 2.65 22.66 -1.47
N LEU A 235 1.44 22.33 -1.94
CA LEU A 235 1.21 21.68 -3.22
C LEU A 235 0.75 22.71 -4.26
N THR A 236 1.63 23.64 -4.61
CA THR A 236 1.34 24.62 -5.67
C THR A 236 1.29 23.94 -7.04
N PRO A 237 0.62 24.54 -8.05
CA PRO A 237 0.62 23.99 -9.41
C PRO A 237 2.03 23.74 -9.96
N GLU A 238 3.00 24.57 -9.61
CA GLU A 238 4.41 24.43 -10.01
C GLU A 238 5.07 23.20 -9.38
N VAL A 239 4.79 22.90 -8.11
CA VAL A 239 5.27 21.69 -7.43
C VAL A 239 4.69 20.45 -8.09
N ILE A 240 3.38 20.45 -8.36
CA ILE A 240 2.69 19.32 -9.01
C ILE A 240 3.24 19.08 -10.42
N GLU A 241 3.49 20.13 -11.20
CA GLU A 241 4.03 19.99 -12.55
C GLU A 241 5.50 19.53 -12.53
N ALA A 242 6.32 20.09 -11.63
CA ALA A 242 7.70 19.65 -11.43
C ALA A 242 7.79 18.16 -11.05
N PHE A 243 6.83 17.63 -10.28
CA PHE A 243 6.75 16.21 -9.96
C PHE A 243 6.52 15.35 -11.22
N LYS A 244 5.55 15.72 -12.05
CA LYS A 244 5.24 15.01 -13.31
C LYS A 244 6.40 15.05 -14.30
N ASP A 245 7.02 16.22 -14.45
CA ASP A 245 8.19 16.43 -15.29
C ASP A 245 9.37 15.59 -14.81
N PHE A 246 9.57 15.51 -13.49
CA PHE A 246 10.59 14.68 -12.90
C PHE A 246 10.39 13.20 -13.24
N LEU A 247 9.20 12.65 -13.00
CA LEU A 247 8.89 11.26 -13.32
C LEU A 247 9.17 10.95 -14.80
N SER A 248 8.67 11.80 -15.69
CA SER A 248 8.82 11.64 -17.14
C SER A 248 10.30 11.71 -17.59
N SER A 249 11.04 12.72 -17.12
CA SER A 249 12.46 12.93 -17.47
C SER A 249 13.42 11.89 -16.86
N HIS A 250 12.94 11.12 -15.89
CA HIS A 250 13.66 10.04 -15.25
C HIS A 250 13.18 8.65 -15.65
N GLN A 251 12.26 8.53 -16.63
CA GLN A 251 11.68 7.26 -17.07
C GLN A 251 11.06 6.46 -15.91
N ILE A 252 10.37 7.15 -15.02
CA ILE A 252 9.61 6.56 -13.92
C ILE A 252 8.14 6.68 -14.25
N THR A 253 7.42 5.56 -14.19
CA THR A 253 5.97 5.51 -14.41
C THR A 253 5.30 5.05 -13.12
N LEU A 254 4.30 5.80 -12.67
CA LEU A 254 3.41 5.42 -11.56
C LEU A 254 2.02 5.08 -12.12
N SER A 255 1.55 3.87 -11.84
CA SER A 255 0.24 3.36 -12.23
C SER A 255 -0.57 3.00 -10.98
N PHE A 256 -1.84 3.41 -10.92
CA PHE A 256 -2.68 3.23 -9.73
C PHE A 256 -3.91 2.39 -10.08
N LEU A 257 -4.08 1.26 -9.40
CA LEU A 257 -5.20 0.34 -9.61
C LEU A 257 -6.00 0.16 -8.33
N SER A 258 -7.32 0.32 -8.37
CA SER A 258 -8.18 -0.05 -7.24
C SER A 258 -9.02 -1.28 -7.52
N GLY A 259 -9.57 -1.89 -6.47
CA GLY A 259 -10.63 -2.89 -6.56
C GLY A 259 -10.16 -4.32 -6.31
N THR A 260 -11.04 -5.28 -6.56
CA THR A 260 -10.77 -6.69 -6.27
C THR A 260 -9.70 -7.26 -7.18
N TRP A 261 -8.86 -8.13 -6.62
CA TRP A 261 -8.01 -9.03 -7.38
C TRP A 261 -8.88 -9.99 -8.22
N SER A 262 -8.62 -10.04 -9.52
CA SER A 262 -9.33 -10.85 -10.51
C SER A 262 -8.51 -11.00 -11.81
N PRO A 263 -8.93 -11.83 -12.78
CA PRO A 263 -8.31 -11.85 -14.10
C PRO A 263 -8.35 -10.48 -14.81
N GLU A 264 -9.45 -9.74 -14.68
CA GLU A 264 -9.57 -8.39 -15.25
C GLU A 264 -8.58 -7.41 -14.60
N PHE A 265 -8.33 -7.56 -13.29
CA PHE A 265 -7.28 -6.80 -12.61
C PHE A 265 -5.90 -7.06 -13.23
N VAL A 266 -5.57 -8.33 -13.51
CA VAL A 266 -4.30 -8.69 -14.16
C VAL A 266 -4.18 -8.02 -15.53
N GLU A 267 -5.25 -7.98 -16.34
CA GLU A 267 -5.20 -7.27 -17.62
C GLU A 267 -4.91 -5.77 -17.44
N LEU A 268 -5.44 -5.11 -16.41
CA LEU A 268 -5.13 -3.70 -16.13
C LEU A 268 -3.66 -3.46 -15.75
N VAL A 269 -3.05 -4.38 -15.00
CA VAL A 269 -1.61 -4.33 -14.68
C VAL A 269 -0.77 -4.24 -15.97
N TYR A 270 -1.10 -5.05 -16.97
CA TYR A 270 -0.33 -5.11 -18.21
C TYR A 270 -0.73 -4.09 -19.28
N HIS A 271 -1.99 -3.64 -19.32
CA HIS A 271 -2.40 -2.54 -20.18
C HIS A 271 -1.69 -1.23 -19.83
N SER A 272 -1.35 -1.05 -18.55
CA SER A 272 -0.64 0.13 -18.05
C SER A 272 0.87 0.06 -18.28
N SER A 273 1.39 -1.10 -18.69
CA SER A 273 2.83 -1.36 -18.70
C SER A 273 3.50 -0.92 -20.00
N ALA A 274 4.24 0.19 -19.92
CA ALA A 274 5.07 0.66 -21.04
C ALA A 274 6.20 -0.33 -21.36
N LEU A 275 6.64 -1.10 -20.37
CA LEU A 275 7.64 -2.16 -20.52
C LEU A 275 7.05 -3.49 -21.01
N ALA A 276 5.76 -3.57 -21.35
CA ALA A 276 5.15 -4.81 -21.85
C ALA A 276 5.78 -5.27 -23.17
N SER A 277 6.33 -4.34 -23.95
CA SER A 277 6.96 -4.61 -25.25
C SER A 277 8.49 -4.44 -25.24
N ALA A 278 9.11 -4.19 -24.08
CA ALA A 278 10.54 -3.94 -24.00
C ALA A 278 11.33 -5.23 -24.25
N ALA A 279 12.20 -5.21 -25.27
CA ALA A 279 13.15 -6.29 -25.52
C ALA A 279 14.35 -6.14 -24.58
N GLY A 280 14.47 -7.03 -23.59
CA GLY A 280 15.61 -7.05 -22.66
C GLY A 280 15.37 -7.86 -21.38
N ASP A 281 16.39 -7.94 -20.55
CA ASP A 281 16.36 -8.60 -19.25
C ASP A 281 15.64 -7.70 -18.23
N VAL A 282 14.30 -7.67 -18.28
CA VAL A 282 13.47 -6.92 -17.33
C VAL A 282 13.37 -7.70 -16.02
N SER A 283 13.52 -7.00 -14.89
CA SER A 283 13.27 -7.58 -13.56
C SER A 283 11.89 -7.17 -13.06
N THR A 284 11.00 -8.15 -12.92
CA THR A 284 9.65 -7.96 -12.39
C THR A 284 9.58 -8.41 -10.94
N LEU A 285 9.14 -7.52 -10.07
CA LEU A 285 8.97 -7.77 -8.65
C LEU A 285 7.51 -7.56 -8.25
N ILE A 286 6.91 -8.56 -7.62
CA ILE A 286 5.55 -8.48 -7.09
C ILE A 286 5.66 -8.43 -5.57
N LEU A 287 5.10 -7.41 -4.95
CA LEU A 287 5.14 -7.20 -3.51
C LEU A 287 3.75 -7.32 -2.90
N GLY A 288 3.70 -7.75 -1.65
CA GLY A 288 2.50 -7.70 -0.83
C GLY A 288 2.84 -7.80 0.65
N ALA A 289 2.25 -6.93 1.45
CA ALA A 289 2.39 -6.92 2.91
C ALA A 289 1.01 -7.01 3.56
N GLU A 290 0.80 -7.98 4.46
CA GLU A 290 -0.49 -8.21 5.16
C GLU A 290 -1.69 -8.48 4.23
N THR A 291 -1.49 -9.12 3.08
CA THR A 291 -2.54 -9.35 2.06
C THR A 291 -3.35 -10.64 2.24
N ILE A 292 -2.89 -11.53 3.12
CA ILE A 292 -3.40 -12.91 3.27
C ILE A 292 -4.15 -13.15 4.58
N TYR A 293 -4.74 -12.11 5.17
CA TYR A 293 -5.35 -12.13 6.49
C TYR A 293 -6.58 -13.05 6.62
N SER A 294 -7.24 -13.42 5.51
CA SER A 294 -8.39 -14.34 5.52
C SER A 294 -8.28 -15.39 4.42
N PRO A 295 -8.87 -16.60 4.60
CA PRO A 295 -8.90 -17.62 3.56
C PRO A 295 -9.56 -17.14 2.26
N PHE A 296 -10.54 -16.24 2.35
CA PHE A 296 -11.20 -15.66 1.18
C PHE A 296 -10.25 -14.75 0.38
N ALA A 297 -9.59 -13.81 1.04
CA ALA A 297 -8.60 -12.93 0.42
C ALA A 297 -7.40 -13.72 -0.14
N LEU A 298 -6.98 -14.77 0.58
CA LEU A 298 -5.88 -15.64 0.15
C LEU A 298 -6.14 -16.28 -1.23
N GLN A 299 -7.37 -16.75 -1.51
CA GLN A 299 -7.66 -17.41 -2.78
C GLN A 299 -7.50 -16.46 -3.98
N SER A 300 -8.07 -15.25 -3.90
CA SER A 300 -7.95 -14.26 -4.98
C SER A 300 -6.53 -13.71 -5.09
N PHE A 301 -5.87 -13.45 -3.97
CA PHE A 301 -4.48 -13.01 -3.92
C PHE A 301 -3.52 -13.99 -4.60
N ALA A 302 -3.56 -15.27 -4.20
CA ALA A 302 -2.70 -16.31 -4.75
C ALA A 302 -2.96 -16.53 -6.26
N GLY A 303 -4.22 -16.49 -6.68
CA GLY A 303 -4.59 -16.60 -8.10
C GLY A 303 -4.04 -15.46 -8.96
N THR A 304 -4.19 -14.21 -8.50
CA THR A 304 -3.65 -13.03 -9.18
C THR A 304 -2.13 -13.04 -9.23
N LEU A 305 -1.46 -13.36 -8.11
CA LEU A 305 0.00 -13.48 -8.05
C LEU A 305 0.53 -14.53 -9.03
N LEU A 306 -0.10 -15.71 -9.08
CA LEU A 306 0.27 -16.75 -10.04
C LEU A 306 0.07 -16.30 -11.49
N SER A 307 -1.06 -15.66 -11.80
CA SER A 307 -1.36 -15.19 -13.16
C SER A 307 -0.34 -14.16 -13.65
N ILE A 308 0.13 -13.26 -12.77
CA ILE A 308 1.20 -12.31 -13.09
C ILE A 308 2.51 -13.08 -13.35
N LEU A 309 2.93 -13.97 -12.44
CA LEU A 309 4.17 -14.77 -12.63
C LEU A 309 4.15 -15.62 -13.92
N GLU A 310 3.02 -16.25 -14.23
CA GLU A 310 2.84 -17.02 -15.46
C GLU A 310 2.94 -16.15 -16.71
N ARG A 311 2.36 -14.95 -16.68
CA ARG A 311 2.41 -13.99 -17.78
C ARG A 311 3.82 -13.47 -17.98
N GLU A 312 4.54 -13.12 -16.91
CA GLU A 312 5.95 -12.73 -16.98
C GLU A 312 6.80 -13.83 -17.62
N ARG A 313 6.68 -15.08 -17.17
CA ARG A 313 7.42 -16.20 -17.74
C ARG A 313 7.12 -16.41 -19.22
N ARG A 314 5.87 -16.20 -19.65
CA ARG A 314 5.43 -16.38 -21.03
C ARG A 314 5.86 -15.22 -21.94
N GLU A 315 5.75 -13.98 -21.48
CA GLU A 315 5.96 -12.78 -22.30
C GLU A 315 7.40 -12.25 -22.22
N ARG A 316 8.12 -12.54 -21.13
CA ARG A 316 9.50 -12.12 -20.87
C ARG A 316 10.39 -13.30 -20.46
N PRO A 317 10.61 -14.29 -21.35
CA PRO A 317 11.36 -15.51 -21.01
C PRO A 317 12.85 -15.27 -20.66
N ASN A 318 13.42 -14.14 -21.06
CA ASN A 318 14.78 -13.74 -20.69
C ASN A 318 14.82 -12.82 -19.45
N GLY A 319 13.66 -12.34 -19.00
CA GLY A 319 13.54 -11.54 -17.79
C GLY A 319 13.57 -12.40 -16.53
N SER A 320 13.52 -11.75 -15.37
CA SER A 320 13.35 -12.39 -14.08
C SER A 320 12.04 -11.94 -13.45
N ALA A 321 11.31 -12.85 -12.81
CA ALA A 321 10.09 -12.51 -12.10
C ALA A 321 10.03 -13.24 -10.75
N ALA A 322 9.78 -12.50 -9.68
CA ALA A 322 9.63 -13.04 -8.34
C ALA A 322 8.54 -12.28 -7.59
N ALA A 323 7.83 -12.97 -6.70
CA ALA A 323 7.00 -12.31 -5.69
C ALA A 323 7.68 -12.39 -4.32
N ILE A 324 7.65 -11.31 -3.55
CA ILE A 324 8.14 -11.29 -2.16
C ILE A 324 7.00 -10.82 -1.27
N ILE A 325 6.52 -11.74 -0.43
CA ILE A 325 5.31 -11.54 0.38
C ILE A 325 5.68 -11.54 1.86
N ALA A 326 5.27 -10.50 2.56
CA ALA A 326 5.45 -10.36 4.00
C ALA A 326 4.10 -10.44 4.72
N ALA A 327 4.01 -11.26 5.76
CA ALA A 327 2.76 -11.46 6.49
C ALA A 327 2.98 -11.96 7.91
N LYS A 328 1.97 -11.76 8.76
CA LYS A 328 1.86 -12.49 10.03
C LYS A 328 1.81 -13.99 9.77
N ARG A 329 2.49 -14.76 10.62
CA ARG A 329 2.43 -16.23 10.56
C ARG A 329 1.01 -16.73 10.79
N MET A 330 0.24 -16.06 11.65
CA MET A 330 -1.15 -16.39 11.96
C MET A 330 -1.96 -15.12 12.23
N TYR A 331 -3.18 -15.04 11.69
CA TYR A 331 -4.13 -13.96 11.94
C TYR A 331 -5.29 -14.47 12.80
N PHE A 332 -5.31 -14.09 14.08
CA PHE A 332 -6.37 -14.49 15.00
C PHE A 332 -7.72 -13.84 14.60
N GLY A 333 -8.81 -14.59 14.71
CA GLY A 333 -10.18 -14.14 14.42
C GLY A 333 -10.60 -14.25 12.94
N VAL A 334 -9.71 -13.91 12.00
CA VAL A 334 -9.97 -13.96 10.54
C VAL A 334 -9.43 -15.22 9.86
N GLY A 335 -8.47 -15.91 10.50
CA GLY A 335 -8.08 -17.27 10.17
C GLY A 335 -7.11 -17.44 9.00
N GLY A 336 -6.55 -16.35 8.45
CA GLY A 336 -5.44 -16.45 7.50
C GLY A 336 -4.12 -16.85 8.18
N SER A 337 -3.20 -17.43 7.42
CA SER A 337 -1.86 -17.76 7.88
C SER A 337 -0.86 -17.76 6.72
N LEU A 338 0.42 -17.52 7.04
CA LEU A 338 1.50 -17.62 6.04
C LEU A 338 1.74 -19.05 5.59
N ASP A 339 1.44 -20.04 6.44
CA ASP A 339 1.59 -21.45 6.10
C ASP A 339 0.54 -21.89 5.07
N ASP A 340 -0.72 -21.46 5.23
CA ASP A 340 -1.77 -21.71 4.22
C ASP A 340 -1.43 -21.07 2.88
N PHE A 341 -0.82 -19.87 2.88
CA PHE A 341 -0.33 -19.25 1.66
C PHE A 341 0.78 -20.08 1.00
N ASN A 342 1.77 -20.53 1.77
CA ASN A 342 2.87 -21.33 1.26
C ASN A 342 2.38 -22.64 0.65
N ASP A 343 1.45 -23.33 1.32
CA ASP A 343 0.88 -24.59 0.83
C ASP A 343 0.07 -24.34 -0.44
N LYS A 344 -0.77 -23.30 -0.46
CA LYS A 344 -1.54 -22.93 -1.66
C LYS A 344 -0.65 -22.62 -2.86
N MET A 345 0.43 -21.86 -2.67
CA MET A 345 1.35 -21.52 -3.76
C MET A 345 2.13 -22.75 -4.27
N ARG A 346 2.53 -23.67 -3.38
CA ARG A 346 3.16 -24.95 -3.77
C ARG A 346 2.22 -25.85 -4.54
N GLU A 347 0.96 -25.94 -4.12
CA GLU A 347 -0.09 -26.66 -4.87
C GLU A 347 -0.27 -26.12 -6.29
N LEU A 348 -0.09 -24.80 -6.45
CA LEU A 348 -0.12 -24.11 -7.74
C LEU A 348 1.20 -24.19 -8.53
N GLY A 349 2.20 -24.92 -8.03
CA GLY A 349 3.46 -25.19 -8.72
C GLY A 349 4.57 -24.15 -8.51
N ALA A 350 4.37 -23.18 -7.61
CA ALA A 350 5.43 -22.24 -7.25
C ALA A 350 6.42 -22.85 -6.24
N THR A 351 7.68 -22.45 -6.36
CA THR A 351 8.71 -22.70 -5.33
C THR A 351 8.67 -21.59 -4.31
N ILE A 352 8.75 -21.95 -3.03
CA ILE A 352 8.74 -21.02 -1.89
C ILE A 352 10.07 -21.07 -1.16
N GLU A 353 10.69 -19.92 -0.97
CA GLU A 353 11.89 -19.71 -0.17
C GLU A 353 11.56 -18.80 1.03
N ASN A 354 11.96 -19.18 2.24
CA ASN A 354 11.80 -18.32 3.41
C ASN A 354 12.99 -17.36 3.47
N MET A 355 12.71 -16.05 3.48
CA MET A 355 13.74 -15.00 3.44
C MET A 355 14.01 -14.39 4.81
N ARG A 356 12.96 -14.24 5.63
CA ARG A 356 13.02 -13.64 6.97
C ARG A 356 11.94 -14.22 7.86
N GLU A 357 12.25 -14.31 9.15
CA GLU A 357 11.28 -14.56 10.21
C GLU A 357 11.51 -13.56 11.33
N GLU A 358 10.44 -12.87 11.75
CA GLU A 358 10.46 -12.03 12.94
C GLU A 358 9.74 -12.72 14.08
N THR A 359 10.45 -12.80 15.21
CA THR A 359 9.98 -13.52 16.41
C THR A 359 9.66 -12.59 17.58
N GLU A 360 10.03 -11.31 17.48
CA GLU A 360 9.65 -10.28 18.45
C GLU A 360 8.22 -9.81 18.19
N GLY A 361 7.38 -9.86 19.22
CA GLY A 361 5.96 -9.52 19.13
C GLY A 361 5.15 -10.59 18.38
N VAL A 362 4.24 -10.17 17.50
CA VAL A 362 3.49 -11.08 16.64
C VAL A 362 4.45 -11.69 15.63
N ARG A 363 4.50 -13.03 15.55
CA ARG A 363 5.39 -13.69 14.59
C ARG A 363 5.03 -13.33 13.16
N ARG A 364 6.00 -12.87 12.40
CA ARG A 364 5.87 -12.50 10.98
C ARG A 364 6.92 -13.24 10.15
N GLY A 365 6.69 -13.36 8.86
CA GLY A 365 7.63 -13.95 7.93
C GLY A 365 7.58 -13.28 6.57
N VAL A 366 8.71 -13.34 5.87
CA VAL A 366 8.83 -12.90 4.48
C VAL A 366 9.25 -14.09 3.64
N VAL A 367 8.53 -14.33 2.55
CA VAL A 367 8.77 -15.45 1.63
C VAL A 367 8.94 -14.95 0.20
N ARG A 368 9.82 -15.62 -0.55
CA ARG A 368 9.95 -15.46 -2.00
C ARG A 368 9.16 -16.57 -2.70
N CYS A 369 8.35 -16.19 -3.67
CA CYS A 369 7.66 -17.10 -4.57
C CYS A 369 8.27 -16.99 -5.96
N LEU A 370 8.64 -18.13 -6.53
CA LEU A 370 9.17 -18.25 -7.89
C LEU A 370 8.37 -19.27 -8.66
N LEU A 371 8.09 -19.01 -9.94
CA LEU A 371 7.52 -20.00 -10.83
C LEU A 371 8.65 -20.57 -11.72
N PRO A 372 9.03 -21.85 -11.54
CA PRO A 372 10.16 -22.45 -12.24
C PRO A 372 9.92 -22.65 -13.75
#